data_AF-A0A968XPW2-F1
#
_entry.id   AF-A0A968XPW2-F1
#
_cell.length_a   1.000
_cell.length_b   1.000
_cell.length_c   1.000
_cell.angle_alpha   90.00
_cell.angle_beta   90.00
_cell.angle_gamma   90.00
#
_symmetry.space_group_name_H-M   'P 1'
#
loop_
_entity.id
_entity.type
_entity.pdbx_description
1 polymer ?
#
loop_
_entity_poly.entity_id
_entity_poly.type
_entity_poly.pdbx_seq_one_letter_code
_entity_poly.pdbx_strand_id
1 'polypeptide(L)'
;MHAPQPFPDDRDQPRFSAGVSKGRAQRQAGDVDHFNSADLEREASMVCVMQPSVAEIFGHGVGNSSPQAVNARAEKCCPFRQTACTKGSADDPLGICSFAAPSANATVVCPVRFLERGRIFRDVGAIAFGKGSRVAATPEIRVLKLPGQAGKRIGKIDFMLARLGPDDQPQDFCALEVQAVYFSGKSIRPAFNHFLATGELKNAARRPDFRSSAQKRLMPQLSLKVPIFRRWGKKFFVVVDDSFFTSLPGLKTVSSAANAELTWMIYPFQPRTDSDYQMGDPRIVHTLWDDVVSALREGEAPEPSEILSEIRSSLSRSLVLNV
;
A
#
# COMPACT_ATOMS: atom_id res chain seq x y z
N MET A 1 4.35 -37.23 15.53
CA MET A 1 5.44 -37.29 14.52
C MET A 1 4.87 -37.90 13.26
N HIS A 2 4.50 -37.06 12.28
CA HIS A 2 4.00 -37.50 10.98
C HIS A 2 4.75 -36.70 9.91
N ALA A 3 5.53 -37.42 9.11
CA ALA A 3 6.27 -36.87 7.98
C ALA A 3 5.32 -36.63 6.79
N PRO A 4 5.45 -35.53 6.05
CA PRO A 4 4.71 -35.33 4.82
C PRO A 4 5.35 -36.09 3.65
N GLN A 5 4.49 -36.77 2.87
CA GLN A 5 4.81 -37.46 1.62
C GLN A 5 5.10 -36.47 0.47
N PRO A 6 5.92 -36.84 -0.55
CA PRO A 6 6.38 -35.94 -1.61
C PRO A 6 5.38 -35.76 -2.76
N PHE A 7 5.47 -34.61 -3.43
CA PHE A 7 4.73 -34.26 -4.64
C PHE A 7 5.30 -34.98 -5.89
N PRO A 8 4.47 -35.33 -6.89
CA PRO A 8 4.95 -35.90 -8.15
C PRO A 8 5.53 -34.83 -9.10
N ASP A 9 6.67 -35.19 -9.70
CA ASP A 9 7.28 -34.60 -10.90
C ASP A 9 6.39 -34.95 -12.10
N ASP A 10 6.02 -33.96 -12.93
CA ASP A 10 5.74 -34.30 -14.33
C ASP A 10 6.12 -33.18 -15.30
N ARG A 11 7.02 -33.60 -16.17
CA ARG A 11 7.48 -32.96 -17.38
C ARG A 11 6.40 -33.16 -18.43
N ASP A 12 5.66 -32.12 -18.77
CA ASP A 12 4.97 -32.05 -20.06
C ASP A 12 4.66 -30.59 -20.43
N GLN A 13 5.58 -29.98 -21.19
CA GLN A 13 5.37 -28.72 -21.90
C GLN A 13 5.23 -29.01 -23.40
N PRO A 14 4.13 -28.62 -24.06
CA PRO A 14 4.11 -28.55 -25.51
C PRO A 14 4.77 -27.25 -26.00
N ARG A 15 5.82 -27.44 -26.81
CA ARG A 15 6.53 -26.42 -27.58
C ARG A 15 5.59 -25.80 -28.64
N PHE A 16 5.48 -24.47 -28.68
CA PHE A 16 4.94 -23.76 -29.84
C PHE A 16 6.04 -23.00 -30.58
N SER A 17 6.24 -23.40 -31.83
CA SER A 17 7.19 -22.87 -32.81
C SER A 17 6.71 -21.57 -33.44
N ALA A 18 7.67 -20.66 -33.64
CA ALA A 18 7.52 -19.41 -34.37
C ALA A 18 7.19 -19.63 -35.86
N GLY A 19 6.23 -18.86 -36.36
CA GLY A 19 5.92 -18.72 -37.78
C GLY A 19 5.88 -17.24 -38.16
N VAL A 20 6.94 -16.76 -38.81
CA VAL A 20 7.04 -15.43 -39.41
C VAL A 20 6.46 -15.49 -40.81
N SER A 21 5.43 -14.71 -41.12
CA SER A 21 4.98 -14.47 -42.49
C SER A 21 4.90 -12.97 -42.77
N LYS A 22 5.81 -12.50 -43.64
CA LYS A 22 5.81 -11.17 -44.25
C LYS A 22 4.68 -11.10 -45.29
N GLY A 23 3.76 -10.15 -45.12
CA GLY A 23 2.75 -9.78 -46.11
C GLY A 23 2.73 -8.28 -46.31
N ARG A 24 3.31 -7.82 -47.42
CA ARG A 24 3.35 -6.42 -47.88
C ARG A 24 2.10 -6.20 -48.73
N ALA A 25 1.22 -5.27 -48.34
CA ALA A 25 0.13 -4.82 -49.20
C ALA A 25 -0.04 -3.30 -49.08
N GLN A 26 0.22 -2.61 -50.19
CA GLN A 26 -0.10 -1.21 -50.44
C GLN A 26 -1.62 -1.02 -50.55
N ARG A 27 -2.15 0.01 -49.89
CA ARG A 27 -3.40 0.72 -50.25
C ARG A 27 -3.19 2.19 -49.87
N GLN A 28 -2.96 3.05 -50.87
CA GLN A 28 -3.93 3.97 -51.47
C GLN A 28 -4.49 5.00 -50.47
N ALA A 29 -4.06 6.24 -50.69
CA ALA A 29 -4.51 7.44 -50.04
C ALA A 29 -5.89 7.87 -50.57
N GLY A 30 -6.77 8.31 -49.67
CA GLY A 30 -8.06 8.91 -50.00
C GLY A 30 -9.10 8.61 -48.93
N ASP A 31 -9.13 9.43 -47.88
CA ASP A 31 -10.33 10.15 -47.43
C ASP A 31 -10.02 10.86 -46.11
N VAL A 32 -10.16 12.19 -46.13
CA VAL A 32 -9.96 13.04 -44.96
C VAL A 32 -11.29 13.10 -44.23
N ASP A 33 -11.53 12.09 -43.39
CA ASP A 33 -12.68 12.11 -42.48
C ASP A 33 -12.51 13.26 -41.48
N HIS A 34 -13.46 14.18 -41.51
CA HIS A 34 -13.66 15.20 -40.49
C HIS A 34 -13.99 14.50 -39.15
N PHE A 35 -12.95 14.21 -38.37
CA PHE A 35 -13.09 13.81 -36.97
C PHE A 35 -13.67 14.99 -36.17
N ASN A 36 -14.95 14.90 -35.86
CA ASN A 36 -15.68 15.87 -35.05
C ASN A 36 -15.16 15.81 -33.60
N SER A 37 -14.70 16.93 -33.05
CA SER A 37 -14.17 17.01 -31.67
C SER A 37 -15.20 16.60 -30.61
N ALA A 38 -16.49 16.62 -30.96
CA ALA A 38 -17.58 16.21 -30.10
C ALA A 38 -17.61 14.69 -29.81
N ASP A 39 -17.06 13.85 -30.70
CA ASP A 39 -17.02 12.39 -30.49
C ASP A 39 -15.84 11.97 -29.59
N LEU A 40 -14.72 12.69 -29.65
CA LEU A 40 -13.60 12.55 -28.71
C LEU A 40 -13.97 13.02 -27.30
N GLU A 41 -14.79 14.08 -27.18
CA GLU A 41 -15.33 14.52 -25.89
C GLU A 41 -16.37 13.55 -25.33
N ARG A 42 -17.14 12.85 -26.17
CA ARG A 42 -18.09 11.81 -25.74
C ARG A 42 -17.41 10.53 -25.26
N GLU A 43 -16.32 10.08 -25.89
CA GLU A 43 -15.52 8.96 -25.38
C GLU A 43 -14.74 9.33 -24.11
N ALA A 44 -14.23 10.55 -24.01
CA ALA A 44 -13.61 11.06 -22.79
C ALA A 44 -14.59 11.27 -21.61
N SER A 45 -15.89 11.43 -21.90
CA SER A 45 -16.95 11.62 -20.90
C SER A 45 -17.47 10.30 -20.29
N MET A 46 -17.07 9.13 -20.81
CA MET A 46 -17.54 7.81 -20.32
C MET A 46 -16.47 6.99 -19.58
N VAL A 47 -15.35 7.58 -19.18
CA VAL A 47 -14.62 7.10 -18.00
C VAL A 47 -15.23 7.79 -16.79
N CYS A 48 -16.41 7.34 -16.39
CA CYS A 48 -16.89 7.62 -15.04
C CYS A 48 -15.82 7.04 -14.11
N VAL A 49 -14.93 7.88 -13.58
CA VAL A 49 -13.93 7.48 -12.59
C VAL A 49 -14.72 7.03 -11.36
N MET A 50 -15.12 5.76 -11.35
CA MET A 50 -15.91 5.19 -10.27
C MET A 50 -15.09 5.36 -9.01
N GLN A 51 -15.63 6.17 -8.08
CA GLN A 51 -14.93 6.45 -6.84
C GLN A 51 -14.63 5.15 -6.10
N PRO A 52 -13.42 4.97 -5.56
CA PRO A 52 -13.09 3.80 -4.77
C PRO A 52 -14.12 3.60 -3.64
N SER A 53 -14.57 2.36 -3.49
CA SER A 53 -15.49 1.95 -2.43
C SER A 53 -14.83 0.90 -1.55
N VAL A 54 -15.43 0.61 -0.39
CA VAL A 54 -14.95 -0.43 0.50
C VAL A 54 -14.83 -1.73 -0.29
N ALA A 55 -13.61 -2.24 -0.37
CA ALA A 55 -13.30 -3.46 -1.11
C ALA A 55 -13.34 -4.67 -0.18
N GLU A 56 -12.82 -4.52 1.04
CA GLU A 56 -12.65 -5.62 1.97
C GLU A 56 -13.09 -5.28 3.39
N ILE A 57 -13.81 -6.23 3.98
CA ILE A 57 -14.27 -6.19 5.37
C ILE A 57 -13.84 -7.48 6.06
N PHE A 58 -13.11 -7.32 7.17
CA PHE A 58 -12.49 -8.41 7.94
C PHE A 58 -11.60 -9.32 7.08
N GLY A 59 -10.88 -8.72 6.14
CA GLY A 59 -9.93 -9.40 5.26
C GLY A 59 -10.54 -10.18 4.11
N HIS A 60 -11.87 -10.10 3.93
CA HIS A 60 -12.58 -10.70 2.81
C HIS A 60 -13.23 -9.63 1.96
N GLY A 61 -13.22 -9.84 0.65
CA GLY A 61 -13.87 -8.96 -0.30
C GLY A 61 -15.37 -8.90 -0.07
N VAL A 62 -15.96 -7.73 -0.29
CA VAL A 62 -17.36 -7.45 0.09
C VAL A 62 -18.38 -8.30 -0.67
N GLY A 63 -18.03 -8.79 -1.86
CA GLY A 63 -18.81 -9.76 -2.62
C GLY A 63 -18.60 -11.22 -2.22
N ASN A 64 -17.60 -11.53 -1.38
CA ASN A 64 -17.34 -12.88 -0.94
C ASN A 64 -18.37 -13.31 0.13
N SER A 65 -19.15 -14.34 -0.18
CA SER A 65 -20.18 -14.93 0.67
C SER A 65 -19.83 -16.33 1.20
N SER A 66 -18.57 -16.74 1.07
CA SER A 66 -18.09 -18.02 1.62
C SER A 66 -18.32 -18.13 3.13
N PRO A 67 -18.49 -19.34 3.68
CA PRO A 67 -18.64 -19.54 5.13
C PRO A 67 -17.52 -18.90 5.94
N GLN A 68 -16.28 -18.92 5.42
CA GLN A 68 -15.13 -18.28 6.06
C GLN A 68 -15.30 -16.77 6.16
N ALA A 69 -15.72 -16.12 5.06
CA ALA A 69 -15.96 -14.67 5.04
C ALA A 69 -17.12 -14.27 5.97
N VAL A 70 -18.21 -15.06 5.97
CA VAL A 70 -19.35 -14.84 6.85
C VAL A 70 -18.94 -14.96 8.32
N ASN A 71 -18.23 -16.02 8.70
CA ASN A 71 -17.78 -16.24 10.06
C ASN A 71 -16.78 -15.16 10.51
N ALA A 72 -15.81 -14.79 9.68
CA ALA A 72 -14.86 -13.73 9.99
C ALA A 72 -15.56 -12.39 10.28
N ARG A 73 -16.64 -12.07 9.55
CA ARG A 73 -17.46 -10.86 9.79
C ARG A 73 -18.27 -10.96 11.07
N ALA A 74 -18.91 -12.10 11.32
CA ALA A 74 -19.72 -12.33 12.52
C ALA A 74 -18.86 -12.26 13.80
N GLU A 75 -17.68 -12.87 13.78
CA GLU A 75 -16.74 -12.91 14.91
C GLU A 75 -15.82 -11.67 14.96
N LYS A 76 -15.92 -10.78 13.98
CA LYS A 76 -15.02 -9.62 13.81
C LYS A 76 -13.53 -10.03 13.80
N CYS A 77 -13.23 -11.21 13.27
CA CYS A 77 -11.91 -11.82 13.25
C CYS A 77 -11.04 -11.22 12.13
N CYS A 78 -9.74 -11.04 12.39
CA CYS A 78 -8.77 -10.59 11.41
C CYS A 78 -7.93 -11.79 10.92
N PRO A 79 -8.11 -12.25 9.66
CA PRO A 79 -7.40 -13.44 9.18
C PRO A 79 -5.88 -13.24 9.08
N PHE A 80 -5.40 -11.99 8.98
CA PHE A 80 -3.97 -11.67 8.87
C PHE A 80 -3.23 -11.67 10.21
N ARG A 81 -3.96 -11.62 11.33
CA ARG A 81 -3.40 -11.75 12.70
C ARG A 81 -3.87 -13.00 13.42
N GLN A 82 -4.89 -13.68 12.88
CA GLN A 82 -5.55 -14.84 13.49
C GLN A 82 -6.15 -14.52 14.88
N THR A 83 -6.51 -13.26 15.10
CA THR A 83 -7.11 -12.75 16.33
C THR A 83 -8.22 -11.76 15.99
N ALA A 84 -8.97 -11.30 17.00
CA ALA A 84 -9.93 -10.21 16.83
C ALA A 84 -9.31 -8.97 16.18
N CYS A 85 -10.08 -8.31 15.32
CA CYS A 85 -9.70 -7.03 14.73
C CYS A 85 -9.67 -5.95 15.81
N THR A 86 -8.70 -5.05 15.74
CA THR A 86 -8.53 -3.95 16.71
C THR A 86 -8.51 -2.58 16.04
N LYS A 87 -8.84 -2.49 14.75
CA LYS A 87 -8.80 -1.22 14.01
C LYS A 87 -9.92 -0.31 14.52
N GLY A 88 -9.58 0.90 14.95
CA GLY A 88 -10.52 1.87 15.51
C GLY A 88 -10.78 1.65 17.00
N SER A 89 -11.25 0.46 17.40
CA SER A 89 -11.42 0.05 18.80
C SER A 89 -11.29 -1.47 18.91
N ALA A 90 -10.93 -1.97 20.10
CA ALA A 90 -10.90 -3.40 20.40
C ALA A 90 -12.31 -3.98 20.56
N ASP A 91 -13.22 -3.25 21.21
CA ASP A 91 -14.58 -3.72 21.48
C ASP A 91 -15.51 -3.57 20.26
N ASP A 92 -15.24 -2.56 19.43
CA ASP A 92 -16.06 -2.25 18.27
C ASP A 92 -15.23 -1.88 17.03
N PRO A 93 -14.51 -2.88 16.47
CA PRO A 93 -13.55 -2.63 15.42
C PRO A 93 -14.19 -2.22 14.09
N LEU A 94 -13.56 -1.27 13.42
CA LEU A 94 -13.82 -0.89 12.04
C LEU A 94 -13.02 -1.81 11.10
N GLY A 95 -13.60 -2.96 10.76
CA GLY A 95 -12.99 -4.03 9.97
C GLY A 95 -12.70 -3.72 8.49
N ILE A 96 -12.69 -2.46 8.05
CA ILE A 96 -12.39 -2.09 6.67
C ILE A 96 -10.89 -2.22 6.42
N CYS A 97 -10.49 -3.13 5.52
CA CYS A 97 -9.08 -3.42 5.24
C CYS A 97 -8.54 -2.62 4.04
N SER A 98 -9.37 -2.37 3.02
CA SER A 98 -8.96 -1.71 1.78
C SER A 98 -10.14 -1.06 1.04
N PHE A 99 -9.81 -0.18 0.09
CA PHE A 99 -10.74 0.41 -0.88
C PHE A 99 -10.28 0.11 -2.30
N ALA A 100 -11.21 -0.06 -3.24
CA ALA A 100 -10.88 -0.27 -4.64
C ALA A 100 -11.95 0.34 -5.55
N ALA A 101 -11.55 0.76 -6.75
CA ALA A 101 -12.48 0.88 -7.87
C ALA A 101 -12.81 -0.53 -8.41
N PRO A 102 -13.92 -0.72 -9.14
CA PRO A 102 -14.26 -2.01 -9.72
C PRO A 102 -13.12 -2.57 -10.57
N SER A 103 -12.80 -3.85 -10.36
CA SER A 103 -11.74 -4.59 -11.06
C SER A 103 -10.32 -3.98 -10.96
N ALA A 104 -10.10 -3.04 -10.04
CA ALA A 104 -8.80 -2.42 -9.82
C ALA A 104 -8.06 -3.04 -8.61
N ASN A 105 -6.75 -2.79 -8.53
CA ASN A 105 -5.97 -3.08 -7.34
C ASN A 105 -6.53 -2.32 -6.13
N ALA A 106 -6.54 -2.97 -4.97
CA ALA A 106 -7.01 -2.36 -3.74
C ALA A 106 -5.92 -1.47 -3.11
N THR A 107 -6.33 -0.28 -2.68
CA THR A 107 -5.56 0.58 -1.79
C THR A 107 -5.77 0.13 -0.34
N VAL A 108 -4.68 -0.19 0.36
CA VAL A 108 -4.76 -0.74 1.70
C VAL A 108 -4.89 0.39 2.72
N VAL A 109 -5.88 0.27 3.60
CA VAL A 109 -6.13 1.25 4.68
C VAL A 109 -5.93 0.67 6.08
N CYS A 110 -5.40 -0.55 6.17
CA CYS A 110 -5.08 -1.22 7.42
C CYS A 110 -3.68 -1.85 7.31
N PRO A 111 -2.69 -1.44 8.14
CA PRO A 111 -1.32 -1.96 8.03
C PRO A 111 -1.25 -3.47 8.28
N VAL A 112 -2.17 -4.01 9.07
CA VAL A 112 -2.28 -5.44 9.35
C VAL A 112 -2.55 -6.27 8.09
N ARG A 113 -3.16 -5.69 7.05
CA ARG A 113 -3.40 -6.40 5.79
C ARG A 113 -2.11 -6.87 5.11
N PHE A 114 -1.01 -6.10 5.25
CA PHE A 114 0.30 -6.49 4.70
C PHE A 114 0.92 -7.72 5.39
N LEU A 115 0.36 -8.17 6.52
CA LEU A 115 0.81 -9.38 7.21
C LEU A 115 0.30 -10.66 6.55
N GLU A 116 -0.40 -10.56 5.41
CA GLU A 116 -0.90 -11.70 4.65
C GLU A 116 0.17 -12.78 4.48
N ARG A 117 -0.08 -13.92 5.13
CA ARG A 117 0.82 -15.09 5.15
C ARG A 117 2.26 -14.74 5.55
N GLY A 118 2.52 -13.65 6.27
CA GLY A 118 3.88 -13.20 6.62
C GLY A 118 4.78 -12.89 5.41
N ARG A 119 4.22 -12.58 4.24
CA ARG A 119 4.98 -12.42 2.98
C ARG A 119 6.03 -11.32 3.07
N ILE A 120 5.68 -10.18 3.66
CA ILE A 120 6.60 -9.05 3.82
C ILE A 120 7.87 -9.44 4.57
N PHE A 121 7.79 -10.37 5.53
CA PHE A 121 8.96 -10.80 6.29
C PHE A 121 9.87 -11.72 5.49
N ARG A 122 9.29 -12.63 4.70
CA ARG A 122 10.04 -13.53 3.82
C ARG A 122 10.75 -12.77 2.70
N ASP A 123 10.02 -11.88 2.03
CA ASP A 123 10.53 -11.14 0.87
C ASP A 123 11.64 -10.17 1.31
N VAL A 124 11.43 -9.43 2.40
CA VAL A 124 12.45 -8.55 2.98
C VAL A 124 13.64 -9.37 3.49
N GLY A 125 13.40 -10.49 4.20
CA GLY A 125 14.47 -11.35 4.69
C GLY A 125 15.35 -11.88 3.56
N ALA A 126 14.75 -12.30 2.45
CA ALA A 126 15.49 -12.77 1.27
C ALA A 126 16.35 -11.68 0.64
N ILE A 127 15.86 -10.44 0.55
CA ILE A 127 16.61 -9.29 -0.01
C ILE A 127 17.68 -8.80 0.96
N ALA A 128 17.37 -8.78 2.26
CA ALA A 128 18.27 -8.28 3.29
C ALA A 128 19.45 -9.23 3.50
N PHE A 129 19.18 -10.54 3.55
CA PHE A 129 20.11 -11.53 4.08
C PHE A 129 20.41 -12.70 3.13
N GLY A 130 19.71 -12.78 2.00
CA GLY A 130 19.82 -13.88 1.03
C GLY A 130 18.70 -14.90 1.17
N LYS A 131 18.32 -15.52 0.05
CA LYS A 131 17.29 -16.58 -0.01
C LYS A 131 17.67 -17.75 0.92
N GLY A 132 16.67 -18.30 1.62
CA GLY A 132 16.87 -19.40 2.57
C GLY A 132 17.33 -18.98 3.97
N SER A 133 17.60 -17.70 4.21
CA SER A 133 17.93 -17.20 5.55
C SER A 133 16.78 -17.41 6.54
N ARG A 134 17.12 -17.85 7.75
CA ARG A 134 16.18 -17.89 8.88
C ARG A 134 16.08 -16.48 9.48
N VAL A 135 14.86 -15.99 9.60
CA VAL A 135 14.59 -14.63 10.10
C VAL A 135 13.59 -14.63 11.24
N ALA A 136 13.84 -13.80 12.26
CA ALA A 136 12.88 -13.45 13.30
C ALA A 136 12.38 -12.02 13.08
N ALA A 137 11.06 -11.82 13.10
CA ALA A 137 10.45 -10.49 13.01
C ALA A 137 9.96 -10.05 14.38
N THR A 138 10.59 -9.02 14.94
CA THR A 138 10.27 -8.49 16.27
C THR A 138 9.55 -7.15 16.14
N PRO A 139 8.29 -7.03 16.60
CA PRO A 139 7.54 -5.80 16.47
C PRO A 139 7.97 -4.74 17.50
N GLU A 140 7.70 -3.48 17.17
CA GLU A 140 7.67 -2.34 18.12
C GLU A 140 8.99 -1.94 18.81
N ILE A 141 10.14 -2.21 18.20
CA ILE A 141 11.44 -1.85 18.78
C ILE A 141 11.71 -0.35 18.67
N ARG A 142 12.08 0.28 19.79
CA ARG A 142 12.42 1.71 19.86
C ARG A 142 13.93 1.94 19.75
N VAL A 143 14.35 2.80 18.82
CA VAL A 143 15.77 2.93 18.44
C VAL A 143 16.48 4.19 18.94
N LEU A 144 15.75 5.18 19.49
CA LEU A 144 16.34 6.43 19.98
C LEU A 144 16.30 6.52 21.50
N LYS A 145 17.44 6.79 22.13
CA LYS A 145 17.51 7.12 23.57
C LYS A 145 17.17 8.59 23.79
N LEU A 146 16.47 8.89 24.88
CA LEU A 146 16.21 10.26 25.31
C LEU A 146 17.33 10.73 26.25
N PRO A 147 18.01 11.86 25.97
CA PRO A 147 18.96 12.44 26.90
C PRO A 147 18.34 12.70 28.27
N GLY A 148 19.05 12.34 29.35
CA GLY A 148 18.58 12.54 30.73
C GLY A 148 17.44 11.63 31.19
N GLN A 149 16.94 10.70 30.37
CA GLN A 149 15.88 9.75 30.76
C GLN A 149 16.35 8.31 30.54
N ALA A 150 17.06 7.77 31.54
CA ALA A 150 17.57 6.39 31.51
C ALA A 150 16.44 5.38 31.23
N GLY A 151 16.68 4.45 30.32
CA GLY A 151 15.73 3.40 29.94
C GLY A 151 14.61 3.82 28.97
N LYS A 152 14.31 5.12 28.82
CA LYS A 152 13.24 5.57 27.91
C LYS A 152 13.75 5.74 26.48
N ARG A 153 13.03 5.12 25.54
CA ARG A 153 13.33 5.19 24.10
C ARG A 153 12.14 5.71 23.28
N ILE A 154 12.43 6.35 22.15
CA ILE A 154 11.46 6.81 21.13
C ILE A 154 11.87 6.27 19.75
N GLY A 155 11.13 6.64 18.70
CA GLY A 155 11.38 6.13 17.34
C GLY A 155 11.07 4.65 17.24
N LYS A 156 9.80 4.28 17.46
CA LYS A 156 9.32 2.90 17.36
C LYS A 156 9.36 2.46 15.89
N ILE A 157 10.12 1.44 15.58
CA ILE A 157 10.09 0.74 14.29
C ILE A 157 8.94 -0.27 14.32
N ASP A 158 8.20 -0.40 13.21
CA ASP A 158 7.10 -1.37 13.14
C ASP A 158 7.62 -2.79 13.34
N PHE A 159 8.63 -3.19 12.56
CA PHE A 159 9.31 -4.48 12.71
C PHE A 159 10.83 -4.36 12.55
N MET A 160 11.56 -5.04 13.43
CA MET A 160 12.98 -5.34 13.25
C MET A 160 13.11 -6.79 12.78
N LEU A 161 13.73 -7.02 11.64
CA LEU A 161 13.98 -8.39 11.15
C LEU A 161 15.43 -8.75 11.45
N ALA A 162 15.64 -9.83 12.19
CA ALA A 162 16.96 -10.34 12.51
C ALA A 162 17.24 -11.63 11.74
N ARG A 163 18.40 -11.73 11.09
CA ARG A 163 18.92 -13.01 10.59
C ARG A 163 19.41 -13.83 11.78
N LEU A 164 18.95 -15.07 11.88
CA LEU A 164 19.37 -16.01 12.91
C LEU A 164 20.54 -16.87 12.43
N GLY A 165 21.49 -17.10 13.33
CA GLY A 165 22.56 -18.08 13.15
C GLY A 165 22.08 -19.53 13.35
N PRO A 166 23.02 -20.50 13.28
CA PRO A 166 22.74 -21.90 13.60
C PRO A 166 22.30 -22.13 15.06
N ASP A 167 22.65 -21.23 15.97
CA ASP A 167 22.38 -21.23 17.41
C ASP A 167 21.13 -20.42 17.79
N ASP A 168 20.32 -20.04 16.81
CA ASP A 168 19.14 -19.18 16.96
C ASP A 168 19.44 -17.78 17.50
N GLN A 169 20.71 -17.36 17.52
CA GLN A 169 21.08 -16.00 17.94
C GLN A 169 21.02 -15.02 16.77
N PRO A 170 20.53 -13.77 17.01
CA PRO A 170 20.59 -12.70 16.02
C PRO A 170 22.03 -12.36 15.62
N GLN A 171 22.35 -12.44 14.33
CA GLN A 171 23.68 -12.10 13.79
C GLN A 171 23.69 -10.78 13.00
N ASP A 172 22.57 -10.45 12.38
CA ASP A 172 22.39 -9.20 11.63
C ASP A 172 20.92 -8.78 11.67
N PHE A 173 20.61 -7.51 11.36
CA PHE A 173 19.24 -7.01 11.36
C PHE A 173 18.98 -5.90 10.34
N CYS A 174 17.71 -5.73 9.99
CA CYS A 174 17.20 -4.61 9.20
C CYS A 174 15.89 -4.06 9.77
N ALA A 175 15.56 -2.81 9.44
CA ALA A 175 14.28 -2.21 9.79
C ALA A 175 13.25 -2.43 8.68
N LEU A 176 11.98 -2.55 9.09
CA LEU A 176 10.82 -2.65 8.23
C LEU A 176 9.70 -1.76 8.78
N GLU A 177 9.30 -0.76 8.00
CA GLU A 177 8.13 0.09 8.24
C GLU A 177 7.00 -0.29 7.31
N VAL A 178 5.75 -0.27 7.79
CA VAL A 178 4.55 -0.57 7.00
C VAL A 178 3.66 0.66 6.96
N GLN A 179 3.43 1.20 5.76
CA GLN A 179 2.56 2.35 5.57
C GLN A 179 1.30 1.98 4.80
N ALA A 180 0.17 1.97 5.52
CA ALA A 180 -1.16 1.95 4.92
C ALA A 180 -1.70 3.37 4.71
N VAL A 181 -2.69 3.50 3.84
CA VAL A 181 -3.29 4.78 3.47
C VAL A 181 -4.40 5.17 4.42
N TYR A 182 -4.48 6.45 4.73
CA TYR A 182 -5.60 7.06 5.44
C TYR A 182 -6.67 7.48 4.45
N PHE A 183 -7.91 7.53 4.88
CA PHE A 183 -9.00 8.10 4.08
C PHE A 183 -9.70 9.16 4.91
N SER A 184 -10.28 10.15 4.24
CA SER A 184 -10.97 11.28 4.86
C SER A 184 -12.43 11.35 4.39
N GLY A 185 -13.20 12.25 4.99
CA GLY A 185 -14.61 12.47 4.68
C GLY A 185 -15.54 12.10 5.84
N LYS A 186 -16.84 12.08 5.57
CA LYS A 186 -17.87 11.72 6.56
C LYS A 186 -17.63 10.31 7.09
N SER A 187 -18.06 10.07 8.33
CA SER A 187 -17.93 8.77 9.00
C SER A 187 -18.35 7.62 8.07
N ILE A 188 -17.48 6.62 7.91
CA ILE A 188 -17.75 5.41 7.12
C ILE A 188 -18.51 4.35 7.94
N ARG A 189 -18.61 4.56 9.25
CA ARG A 189 -19.23 3.61 10.20
C ARG A 189 -20.68 3.25 9.86
N PRO A 190 -21.56 4.17 9.42
CA PRO A 190 -22.93 3.80 9.03
C PRO A 190 -22.97 2.82 7.84
N ALA A 191 -22.12 3.04 6.83
CA ALA A 191 -22.03 2.15 5.67
C ALA A 191 -21.50 0.76 6.07
N PHE A 192 -20.47 0.74 6.93
CA PHE A 192 -19.90 -0.49 7.48
C PHE A 192 -20.93 -1.30 8.28
N ASN A 193 -21.64 -0.66 9.21
CA ASN A 193 -22.66 -1.33 10.03
C ASN A 193 -23.84 -1.82 9.19
N HIS A 194 -24.26 -1.04 8.17
CA HIS A 194 -25.30 -1.48 7.24
C HIS A 194 -24.89 -2.76 6.52
N PHE A 195 -23.66 -2.82 5.99
CA PHE A 195 -23.15 -4.03 5.35
C PHE A 195 -23.11 -5.23 6.29
N LEU A 196 -22.67 -5.06 7.53
CA LEU A 196 -22.67 -6.17 8.49
C LEU A 196 -24.07 -6.69 8.81
N ALA A 197 -25.09 -5.83 8.72
CA ALA A 197 -26.48 -6.20 8.99
C ALA A 197 -27.20 -6.81 7.77
N THR A 198 -26.89 -6.35 6.55
CA THR A 198 -27.67 -6.67 5.34
C THR A 198 -26.88 -7.36 4.23
N GLY A 199 -25.56 -7.34 4.29
CA GLY A 199 -24.68 -7.75 3.18
C GLY A 199 -24.59 -6.71 2.05
N GLU A 200 -25.27 -5.57 2.15
CA GLU A 200 -25.28 -4.54 1.11
C GLU A 200 -24.38 -3.35 1.48
N LEU A 201 -23.55 -2.88 0.55
CA LEU A 201 -22.79 -1.64 0.72
C LEU A 201 -23.57 -0.44 0.19
N LYS A 202 -23.86 0.52 1.07
CA LYS A 202 -24.46 1.82 0.71
C LYS A 202 -23.61 2.96 1.26
N ASN A 203 -23.42 4.01 0.46
CA ASN A 203 -22.64 5.20 0.83
C ASN A 203 -21.20 4.90 1.31
N ALA A 204 -20.61 3.84 0.75
CA ALA A 204 -19.30 3.30 1.14
C ALA A 204 -18.12 3.87 0.34
N ALA A 205 -18.38 4.67 -0.69
CA ALA A 205 -17.34 5.33 -1.49
C ALA A 205 -16.51 6.30 -0.63
N ARG A 206 -15.18 6.13 -0.63
CA ARG A 206 -14.24 7.05 0.03
C ARG A 206 -12.99 7.17 -0.81
N ARG A 207 -12.46 8.39 -0.88
CA ARG A 207 -11.18 8.65 -1.54
C ARG A 207 -10.03 8.38 -0.55
N PRO A 208 -9.05 7.53 -0.91
CA PRO A 208 -7.81 7.45 -0.16
C PRO A 208 -7.08 8.81 -0.15
N ASP A 209 -6.62 9.23 1.02
CA ASP A 209 -5.85 10.45 1.25
C ASP A 209 -4.36 10.14 1.18
N PHE A 210 -3.87 9.98 -0.05
CA PHE A 210 -2.46 9.69 -0.32
C PHE A 210 -1.54 10.81 0.18
N ARG A 211 -1.90 12.08 -0.06
CA ARG A 211 -1.07 13.23 0.30
C ARG A 211 -0.83 13.32 1.81
N SER A 212 -1.90 13.26 2.62
CA SER A 212 -1.74 13.27 4.08
C SER A 212 -1.01 12.02 4.58
N SER A 213 -1.22 10.85 3.94
CA SER A 213 -0.51 9.62 4.30
C SER A 213 1.00 9.75 4.07
N ALA A 214 1.41 10.34 2.94
CA ALA A 214 2.80 10.60 2.63
C ALA A 214 3.41 11.70 3.51
N GLN A 215 2.82 12.91 3.49
CA GLN A 215 3.45 14.10 4.07
C GLN A 215 3.30 14.21 5.60
N LYS A 216 2.16 13.79 6.16
CA LYS A 216 1.89 13.95 7.61
C LYS A 216 2.25 12.73 8.43
N ARG A 217 2.51 11.57 7.81
CA ARG A 217 2.75 10.31 8.52
C ARG A 217 4.03 9.63 8.06
N LEU A 218 4.13 9.24 6.79
CA LEU A 218 5.30 8.53 6.30
C LEU A 218 6.57 9.40 6.43
N MET A 219 6.54 10.62 5.91
CA MET A 219 7.71 11.51 5.89
C MET A 219 8.27 11.83 7.29
N PRO A 220 7.46 12.19 8.31
CA PRO A 220 7.95 12.34 9.68
C PRO A 220 8.57 11.07 10.27
N GLN A 221 7.97 9.90 10.01
CA GLN A 221 8.50 8.62 10.50
C GLN A 221 9.86 8.33 9.87
N LEU A 222 9.98 8.42 8.54
CA LEU A 222 11.22 8.18 7.83
C LEU A 222 12.32 9.18 8.23
N SER A 223 11.98 10.47 8.36
CA SER A 223 12.94 11.53 8.74
C SER A 223 13.59 11.29 10.09
N LEU A 224 12.84 10.71 11.04
CA LEU A 224 13.36 10.39 12.36
C LEU A 224 14.23 9.12 12.33
N LYS A 225 13.85 8.12 11.52
CA LYS A 225 14.37 6.75 11.60
C LYS A 225 15.52 6.48 10.64
N VAL A 226 15.39 6.86 9.35
CA VAL A 226 16.35 6.51 8.30
C VAL A 226 17.78 6.96 8.63
N PRO A 227 18.05 8.18 9.13
CA PRO A 227 19.41 8.60 9.46
C PRO A 227 20.09 7.72 10.52
N ILE A 228 19.33 7.05 11.40
CA ILE A 228 19.87 6.14 12.42
C ILE A 228 20.40 4.88 11.73
N PHE A 229 19.60 4.28 10.85
CA PHE A 229 19.97 3.04 10.17
C PHE A 229 21.08 3.27 9.14
N ARG A 230 21.09 4.44 8.48
CA ARG A 230 22.23 4.89 7.66
C ARG A 230 23.53 4.88 8.47
N ARG A 231 23.55 5.50 9.66
CA ARG A 231 24.75 5.52 10.53
C ARG A 231 25.18 4.13 11.01
N TRP A 232 24.24 3.21 11.18
CA TRP A 232 24.54 1.83 11.54
C TRP A 232 24.95 0.95 10.35
N GLY A 233 24.85 1.47 9.12
CA GLY A 233 25.05 0.67 7.90
C GLY A 233 24.01 -0.45 7.76
N LYS A 234 22.78 -0.23 8.24
CA LYS A 234 21.70 -1.23 8.21
C LYS A 234 20.65 -0.88 7.17
N LYS A 235 20.13 -1.90 6.50
CA LYS A 235 19.08 -1.75 5.48
C LYS A 235 17.77 -1.28 6.12
N PHE A 236 17.06 -0.39 5.43
CA PHE A 236 15.76 0.13 5.85
C PHE A 236 14.72 -0.14 4.76
N PHE A 237 13.66 -0.88 5.11
CA PHE A 237 12.62 -1.26 4.19
C PHE A 237 11.31 -0.53 4.49
N VAL A 238 10.58 -0.16 3.44
CA VAL A 238 9.26 0.46 3.54
C VAL A 238 8.27 -0.35 2.71
N VAL A 239 7.24 -0.88 3.35
CA VAL A 239 6.15 -1.63 2.71
C VAL A 239 4.97 -0.72 2.46
N VAL A 240 4.51 -0.72 1.22
CA VAL A 240 3.36 0.07 0.73
C VAL A 240 2.57 -0.72 -0.30
N ASP A 241 1.33 -0.31 -0.56
CA ASP A 241 0.58 -0.81 -1.71
C ASP A 241 0.93 -0.03 -2.99
N ASP A 242 0.68 -0.66 -4.13
CA ASP A 242 0.99 -0.12 -5.45
C ASP A 242 0.24 1.19 -5.76
N SER A 243 -1.02 1.32 -5.33
CA SER A 243 -1.80 2.55 -5.53
C SER A 243 -1.19 3.73 -4.78
N PHE A 244 -0.77 3.51 -3.53
CA PHE A 244 -0.11 4.53 -2.75
C PHE A 244 1.24 4.93 -3.34
N PHE A 245 2.10 3.97 -3.69
CA PHE A 245 3.41 4.30 -4.25
C PHE A 245 3.29 5.06 -5.57
N THR A 246 2.38 4.65 -6.45
CA THR A 246 2.14 5.31 -7.75
C THR A 246 1.60 6.74 -7.59
N SER A 247 0.95 7.04 -6.47
CA SER A 247 0.48 8.40 -6.15
C SER A 247 1.56 9.33 -5.62
N LEU A 248 2.74 8.81 -5.25
CA LEU A 248 3.86 9.63 -4.79
C LEU A 248 4.45 10.39 -5.99
N PRO A 249 5.01 11.59 -5.76
CA PRO A 249 5.84 12.26 -6.75
C PRO A 249 6.97 11.34 -7.22
N GLY A 250 7.43 11.52 -8.46
CA GLY A 250 8.47 10.69 -9.07
C GLY A 250 9.73 10.63 -8.21
N LEU A 251 9.99 9.50 -7.58
CA LEU A 251 11.19 9.29 -6.76
C LEU A 251 12.38 8.94 -7.66
N LYS A 252 13.50 9.63 -7.49
CA LYS A 252 14.76 9.21 -8.11
C LYS A 252 15.20 7.88 -7.51
N THR A 253 15.61 6.96 -8.38
CA THR A 253 15.98 5.59 -7.99
C THR A 253 17.45 5.33 -8.20
N VAL A 254 18.03 4.48 -7.36
CA VAL A 254 19.38 3.93 -7.54
C VAL A 254 19.30 2.48 -8.03
N SER A 255 20.28 2.04 -8.83
CA SER A 255 20.26 0.72 -9.46
C SER A 255 20.60 -0.44 -8.52
N SER A 256 21.29 -0.17 -7.40
CA SER A 256 21.80 -1.19 -6.48
C SER A 256 21.28 -0.98 -5.07
N ALA A 257 20.78 -2.06 -4.46
CA ALA A 257 20.41 -2.11 -3.05
C ALA A 257 21.58 -1.76 -2.10
N ALA A 258 22.83 -1.96 -2.53
CA ALA A 258 24.01 -1.63 -1.73
C ALA A 258 24.22 -0.11 -1.58
N ASN A 259 23.72 0.68 -2.52
CA ASN A 259 23.80 2.14 -2.51
C ASN A 259 22.50 2.79 -2.04
N ALA A 260 21.54 1.99 -1.57
CA ALA A 260 20.22 2.47 -1.18
C ALA A 260 20.14 2.74 0.31
N GLU A 261 19.51 3.84 0.70
CA GLU A 261 19.17 4.10 2.10
C GLU A 261 17.77 3.57 2.43
N LEU A 262 16.88 3.52 1.44
CA LEU A 262 15.56 2.93 1.54
C LEU A 262 15.34 1.91 0.42
N THR A 263 14.71 0.80 0.78
CA THR A 263 14.18 -0.17 -0.19
C THR A 263 12.66 -0.26 -0.02
N TRP A 264 11.95 0.17 -1.04
CA TRP A 264 10.49 0.13 -1.11
C TRP A 264 10.05 -1.26 -1.58
N MET A 265 9.16 -1.87 -0.81
CA MET A 265 8.51 -3.14 -1.11
C MET A 265 7.05 -2.83 -1.46
N ILE A 266 6.76 -2.78 -2.76
CA ILE A 266 5.50 -2.24 -3.29
C ILE A 266 4.62 -3.40 -3.73
N TYR A 267 3.57 -3.69 -2.96
CA TYR A 267 2.73 -4.86 -3.21
C TYR A 267 1.43 -4.49 -3.93
N PRO A 268 1.08 -5.17 -5.03
CA PRO A 268 -0.26 -5.08 -5.59
C PRO A 268 -1.23 -5.94 -4.78
N PHE A 269 -2.43 -5.42 -4.52
CA PHE A 269 -3.54 -6.20 -3.96
C PHE A 269 -4.58 -6.41 -5.05
N GLN A 270 -4.48 -7.54 -5.75
CA GLN A 270 -5.22 -7.81 -6.98
C GLN A 270 -6.56 -8.50 -6.67
N PRO A 271 -7.65 -8.13 -7.36
CA PRO A 271 -8.92 -8.83 -7.22
C PRO A 271 -8.81 -10.27 -7.74
N ARG A 272 -9.55 -11.18 -7.11
CA ARG A 272 -9.67 -12.59 -7.47
C ARG A 272 -11.08 -12.91 -7.96
N THR A 273 -11.22 -14.06 -8.60
CA THR A 273 -12.51 -14.56 -9.13
C THR A 273 -13.54 -14.88 -8.04
N ASP A 274 -13.10 -15.17 -6.81
CA ASP A 274 -13.96 -15.39 -5.64
C ASP A 274 -14.34 -14.09 -4.91
N SER A 275 -14.17 -12.95 -5.59
CA SER A 275 -14.41 -11.59 -5.05
C SER A 275 -13.48 -11.18 -3.91
N ASP A 276 -12.48 -11.97 -3.52
CA ASP A 276 -11.43 -11.58 -2.57
C ASP A 276 -10.29 -10.82 -3.27
N TYR A 277 -9.32 -10.35 -2.48
CA TYR A 277 -8.05 -9.82 -2.99
C TYR A 277 -6.87 -10.67 -2.51
N GLN A 278 -5.83 -10.74 -3.34
CA GLN A 278 -4.55 -11.35 -2.99
C GLN A 278 -3.40 -10.35 -3.05
N MET A 279 -2.47 -10.49 -2.12
CA MET A 279 -1.18 -9.81 -2.17
C MET A 279 -0.26 -10.50 -3.21
N GLY A 280 0.04 -9.78 -4.30
CA GLY A 280 0.92 -10.25 -5.38
C GLY A 280 2.41 -10.10 -5.06
N ASP A 281 3.26 -10.28 -6.07
CA ASP A 281 4.71 -10.08 -5.93
C ASP A 281 5.07 -8.58 -5.80
N PRO A 282 6.03 -8.23 -4.94
CA PRO A 282 6.41 -6.84 -4.76
C PRO A 282 7.25 -6.34 -5.92
N ARG A 283 6.95 -5.13 -6.38
CA ARG A 283 7.93 -4.31 -7.09
C ARG A 283 8.90 -3.72 -6.08
N ILE A 284 10.19 -3.82 -6.37
CA ILE A 284 11.26 -3.35 -5.50
C ILE A 284 11.84 -2.06 -6.09
N VAL A 285 11.90 -1.01 -5.28
CA VAL A 285 12.51 0.27 -5.67
C VAL A 285 13.53 0.69 -4.63
N HIS A 286 14.69 1.15 -5.07
CA HIS A 286 15.77 1.60 -4.21
C HIS A 286 15.94 3.11 -4.33
N THR A 287 16.02 3.82 -3.20
CA THR A 287 16.17 5.29 -3.20
C THR A 287 17.19 5.73 -2.16
N LEU A 288 17.74 6.93 -2.36
CA LEU A 288 18.42 7.67 -1.31
C LEU A 288 17.40 8.42 -0.45
N TRP A 289 17.78 8.74 0.77
CA TRP A 289 16.92 9.49 1.68
C TRP A 289 16.70 10.92 1.19
N ASP A 290 17.75 11.58 0.71
CA ASP A 290 17.67 12.97 0.24
C ASP A 290 16.74 13.11 -0.98
N ASP A 291 16.72 12.10 -1.87
CA ASP A 291 15.79 12.06 -3.02
C ASP A 291 14.33 11.92 -2.57
N VAL A 292 14.07 11.09 -1.56
CA VAL A 292 12.73 10.95 -0.96
C VAL A 292 12.30 12.24 -0.28
N VAL A 293 13.22 12.91 0.42
CA VAL A 293 12.96 14.19 1.08
C VAL A 293 12.57 15.26 0.08
N SER A 294 13.35 15.39 -1.00
CA SER A 294 13.10 16.35 -2.08
C SER A 294 11.71 16.10 -2.66
N ALA A 295 11.46 14.89 -3.14
CA ALA A 295 10.23 14.55 -3.83
C ALA A 295 8.97 14.67 -2.95
N LEU A 296 9.01 14.27 -1.67
CA LEU A 296 7.82 14.32 -0.79
C LEU A 296 7.54 15.71 -0.20
N ARG A 297 8.53 16.62 -0.19
CA ARG A 297 8.37 18.00 0.27
C ARG A 297 7.94 18.94 -0.85
N GLU A 298 8.29 18.61 -2.09
CA GLU A 298 7.93 19.41 -3.24
C GLU A 298 6.41 19.45 -3.45
N GLY A 299 5.89 20.66 -3.47
CA GLY A 299 4.59 21.02 -4.00
C GLY A 299 4.76 22.38 -4.68
N GLU A 300 4.06 22.61 -5.77
CA GLU A 300 4.06 23.92 -6.41
C GLU A 300 3.34 24.90 -5.49
N ALA A 301 4.04 25.96 -5.09
CA ALA A 301 3.42 27.05 -4.35
C ALA A 301 2.50 27.79 -5.31
N PRO A 302 1.21 27.95 -5.00
CA PRO A 302 0.34 28.80 -5.80
C PRO A 302 0.85 30.23 -5.74
N GLU A 303 0.64 30.98 -6.82
CA GLU A 303 0.92 32.41 -6.81
C GLU A 303 0.06 33.10 -5.74
N PRO A 304 0.58 34.12 -5.03
CA PRO A 304 -0.22 34.85 -4.05
C PRO A 304 -1.56 35.37 -4.59
N SER A 305 -1.62 35.67 -5.90
CA SER A 305 -2.84 36.08 -6.60
C SER A 305 -3.93 35.01 -6.62
N GLU A 306 -3.56 33.73 -6.73
CA GLU A 306 -4.49 32.60 -6.70
C GLU A 306 -5.12 32.47 -5.31
N ILE A 307 -4.28 32.56 -4.27
CA ILE A 307 -4.74 32.56 -2.87
C ILE A 307 -5.66 33.75 -2.59
N LEU A 308 -5.31 34.94 -3.08
CA LEU A 308 -6.15 36.13 -2.94
C LEU A 308 -7.50 35.97 -3.64
N SER A 309 -7.54 35.30 -4.81
CA SER A 309 -8.79 34.98 -5.51
C SER A 309 -9.67 34.02 -4.70
N GLU A 310 -9.06 32.98 -4.11
CA GLU A 310 -9.76 32.01 -3.27
C GLU A 310 -10.32 32.65 -1.99
N ILE A 311 -9.52 33.51 -1.33
CA ILE A 311 -9.96 34.31 -0.17
C ILE A 311 -11.15 35.19 -0.58
N ARG A 312 -11.06 35.90 -1.72
CA ARG A 312 -12.17 36.73 -2.21
C ARG A 312 -13.45 35.92 -2.43
N SER A 313 -13.34 34.71 -2.96
CA SER A 313 -14.48 33.82 -3.18
C SER A 313 -15.10 33.26 -1.90
N SER A 314 -14.34 33.24 -0.80
CA SER A 314 -14.77 32.73 0.51
C SER A 314 -15.11 33.82 1.52
N LEU A 315 -14.83 35.09 1.22
CA LEU A 315 -15.06 36.25 2.11
C LEU A 315 -16.47 36.33 2.69
N SER A 316 -17.51 36.00 1.91
CA SER A 316 -18.91 36.03 2.38
C SER A 316 -19.20 35.03 3.52
N ARG A 317 -18.32 34.05 3.73
CA ARG A 317 -18.39 33.02 4.77
C ARG A 317 -17.29 33.20 5.84
N SER A 318 -16.43 34.19 5.69
CA SER A 318 -15.28 34.43 6.56
C SER A 318 -15.65 35.41 7.68
N LEU A 319 -15.12 35.15 8.88
CA LEU A 319 -15.21 36.08 10.00
C LEU A 319 -14.27 37.25 9.73
N VAL A 320 -14.82 38.45 9.53
CA VAL A 320 -14.05 39.68 9.40
C VAL A 320 -13.87 40.26 10.80
N LEU A 321 -12.61 40.38 11.23
CA LEU A 321 -12.23 40.97 12.50
C LEU A 321 -11.64 42.35 12.24
N ASN A 322 -12.05 43.34 13.04
CA ASN A 322 -11.33 44.61 13.11
C ASN A 322 -10.13 44.39 14.03
N VAL A 323 -8.93 44.56 13.49
CA VAL A 323 -7.65 44.43 14.22
C VAL A 323 -7.10 45.83 14.47
#